data_AF-A0AAE7NQR6-F1
#
_entry.id   AF-A0AAE7NQR6-F1
#
_cell.length_a   1.000
_cell.length_b   1.000
_cell.length_c   1.000
_cell.angle_alpha   90.00
_cell.angle_beta   90.00
_cell.angle_gamma   90.00
#
_symmetry.space_group_name_H-M   'P 1'
#
loop_
_entity.id
_entity.type
_entity.pdbx_description
1 polymer ?
#
loop_
_entity_poly.entity_id
_entity_poly.type
_entity_poly.pdbx_seq_one_letter_code
_entity_poly.pdbx_strand_id
1 'polypeptide(L)' 'MIDHIAITEMPKSGQIIIQGPSFRYLSNQGARGSDSFKLSITGSSMRISGNSSIEVEVSAE' A
#
# COMPACT_ATOMS: atom_id res chain seq x y z
N MET A 1 1.27 -17.15 3.84
CA MET A 1 -0.11 -16.67 3.60
C MET A 1 -0.16 -15.21 3.98
N ILE A 2 -0.83 -14.37 3.19
CA ILE A 2 -1.11 -12.99 3.57
C ILE A 2 -2.45 -13.00 4.30
N ASP A 3 -2.45 -12.52 5.54
CA ASP A 3 -3.62 -12.56 6.41
C ASP A 3 -4.34 -11.20 6.40
N HIS A 4 -3.58 -10.10 6.36
CA HIS A 4 -4.14 -8.75 6.35
C HIS A 4 -3.21 -7.72 5.70
N ILE A 5 -3.80 -6.70 5.08
CA ILE A 5 -3.12 -5.51 4.55
C ILE A 5 -3.80 -4.29 5.14
N ALA A 6 -3.02 -3.39 5.75
CA ALA A 6 -3.48 -2.13 6.28
C ALA A 6 -2.70 -0.97 5.65
N ILE A 7 -3.37 0.14 5.38
CA ILE A 7 -2.72 1.39 4.99
C ILE A 7 -2.29 2.11 6.26
N THR A 8 -1.00 2.39 6.39
CA THR A 8 -0.42 3.07 7.56
C THR A 8 -0.11 4.54 7.27
N GLU A 9 0.11 4.89 6.00
CA GLU A 9 0.25 6.27 5.54
C GLU A 9 -0.49 6.42 4.21
N MET A 10 -1.42 7.37 4.14
CA MET A 10 -2.24 7.62 2.95
C MET A 10 -1.48 8.49 1.94
N PRO A 11 -1.67 8.25 0.64
CA PRO A 11 -1.17 9.14 -0.40
C PRO A 11 -1.84 10.52 -0.32
N LYS A 12 -1.10 11.56 -0.70
CA LYS A 12 -1.58 12.95 -0.72
C LYS A 12 -2.31 13.28 -2.03
N SER A 13 -1.92 12.64 -3.12
CA SER A 13 -2.35 12.95 -4.49
C SER A 13 -3.04 11.76 -5.17
N GLY A 14 -3.55 10.82 -4.39
CA GLY A 14 -4.27 9.65 -4.88
C GLY A 14 -5.06 8.94 -3.80
N GLN A 15 -5.51 7.73 -4.13
CA GLN A 15 -6.26 6.85 -3.25
C GLN A 15 -5.76 5.41 -3.39
N ILE A 16 -5.90 4.64 -2.31
CA ILE A 16 -5.57 3.21 -2.30
C ILE A 16 -6.84 2.42 -2.06
N ILE A 17 -7.04 1.39 -2.88
CA ILE A 17 -8.10 0.41 -2.72
C ILE A 17 -7.46 -0.94 -2.40
N ILE A 18 -7.82 -1.53 -1.26
CA ILE A 18 -7.39 -2.89 -0.86
C ILE A 18 -8.42 -3.90 -1.37
N GLN A 19 -7.96 -4.96 -2.05
CA GLN A 19 -8.80 -6.05 -2.55
C GLN A 19 -8.11 -7.38 -2.28
N GLY A 20 -8.50 -8.03 -1.17
CA GLY A 20 -7.84 -9.26 -0.71
C GLY A 20 -6.36 -9.02 -0.38
N PRO A 21 -5.44 -9.90 -0.81
CA PRO A 21 -3.99 -9.73 -0.59
C PRO A 21 -3.35 -8.78 -1.62
N SER A 22 -4.14 -7.93 -2.28
CA SER A 22 -3.67 -6.98 -3.30
C SER A 22 -4.15 -5.57 -2.98
N PHE A 23 -3.47 -4.58 -3.56
CA PHE A 23 -3.84 -3.17 -3.47
C PHE A 23 -3.71 -2.51 -4.84
N ARG A 24 -4.48 -1.45 -5.06
CA ARG A 24 -4.40 -0.60 -6.24
C ARG A 24 -4.27 0.85 -5.82
N TYR A 25 -3.26 1.53 -6.36
CA TYR A 25 -3.13 2.98 -6.29
C TYR A 25 -3.87 3.62 -7.49
N LEU A 26 -4.63 4.67 -7.21
CA LEU A 26 -5.31 5.49 -8.20
C LEU A 26 -4.90 6.95 -7.99
N SER A 27 -4.13 7.50 -8.94
CA SER A 27 -3.75 8.91 -8.91
C SER A 27 -4.96 9.81 -9.12
N ASN A 28 -4.97 10.97 -8.46
CA ASN A 28 -5.96 12.01 -8.74
C ASN A 28 -5.79 12.52 -10.19
N GLN A 29 -6.88 12.93 -10.82
CA GLN A 29 -6.82 13.46 -12.19
C GLN A 29 -5.90 14.70 -12.24
N GLY A 30 -4.95 14.69 -13.17
CA GLY A 30 -4.00 15.79 -13.35
C GLY A 30 -2.93 15.92 -12.26
N ALA A 31 -2.82 14.96 -11.33
CA ALA A 31 -1.73 14.93 -10.38
C ALA A 31 -0.37 14.85 -11.11
N ARG A 32 0.59 15.64 -10.64
CA ARG A 32 1.97 15.70 -11.12
C ARG A 32 2.93 15.70 -9.95
N GLY A 33 4.18 15.34 -10.20
CA GLY A 33 5.20 15.24 -9.17
C GLY A 33 5.13 13.92 -8.42
N SER A 34 5.59 13.90 -7.18
CA SER A 34 5.66 12.70 -6.36
C SER A 34 4.47 12.55 -5.41
N ASP A 35 4.11 11.30 -5.16
CA ASP A 35 3.21 10.87 -4.09
C ASP A 35 3.82 9.66 -3.38
N SER A 36 3.37 9.37 -2.17
CA SER A 36 3.88 8.23 -1.42
C SER A 36 2.85 7.65 -0.47
N PHE A 37 2.99 6.38 -0.17
CA PHE A 37 2.14 5.71 0.82
C PHE A 37 2.86 4.54 1.47
N LYS A 38 2.35 4.12 2.63
CA LYS A 38 2.87 2.97 3.37
C LYS A 38 1.80 1.97 3.69
N LEU A 39 2.19 0.70 3.60
CA LEU A 39 1.35 -0.44 3.93
C LEU A 39 2.01 -1.29 5.02
N SER A 40 1.20 -1.82 5.93
CA SER A 40 1.57 -2.91 6.82
C SER A 40 0.92 -4.20 6.32
N ILE A 41 1.75 -5.23 6.13
CA ILE A 41 1.32 -6.57 5.73
C ILE A 41 1.48 -7.48 6.93
N THR A 42 0.39 -8.10 7.36
CA THR A 42 0.43 -9.20 8.33
C THR A 42 0.25 -10.49 7.57
N GLY A 43 1.13 -11.45 7.83
CA GLY A 43 1.04 -12.77 7.22
C GLY A 43 1.63 -13.84 8.12
N SER A 44 1.54 -15.07 7.67
CA SER A 44 2.04 -16.22 8.39
C SER A 44 2.75 -17.21 7.47
N SER A 45 3.81 -17.83 7.99
CA SER A 45 4.53 -18.93 7.35
C SER A 45 4.82 -20.00 8.38
N MET A 46 4.52 -21.27 8.07
CA MET A 46 4.70 -22.39 9.01
C MET A 46 4.08 -22.14 10.40
N ARG A 47 2.91 -21.50 10.45
CA ARG A 47 2.18 -21.07 11.67
C ARG A 47 2.87 -19.99 12.51
N ILE A 48 3.92 -19.37 12.00
CA ILE A 48 4.57 -18.22 12.64
C ILE A 48 4.05 -16.95 11.95
N SER A 49 3.44 -16.04 12.72
CA SER A 49 3.00 -14.74 12.24
C SER A 49 4.17 -13.76 12.14
N GLY A 50 4.12 -12.89 11.13
CA GLY A 50 5.06 -11.80 10.96
C GLY A 50 4.40 -10.58 10.35
N ASN A 51 5.08 -9.45 10.50
CA ASN A 51 4.67 -8.18 9.94
C ASN A 51 5.76 -7.67 8.99
N SER A 52 5.34 -7.05 7.90
CA SER A 52 6.23 -6.37 6.96
C SER A 52 5.70 -4.97 6.67
N SER A 53 6.60 -4.00 6.53
CA SER A 53 6.26 -2.65 6.10
C SER A 53 6.71 -2.48 4.66
N ILE A 54 5.82 -1.92 3.83
CA ILE A 54 6.12 -1.56 2.44
C ILE A 54 5.95 -0.05 2.34
N GLU A 55 6.95 0.63 1.79
CA GLU A 55 6.87 2.04 1.40
C GLU A 55 6.91 2.11 -0.12
N VAL A 56 5.99 2.89 -0.69
CA VAL A 56 5.87 3.07 -2.13
C VAL A 56 5.98 4.56 -2.43
N GLU A 57 6.85 4.89 -3.36
CA GLU A 57 6.96 6.21 -3.98
C GLU A 57 6.42 6.12 -5.41
N VAL A 58 5.59 7.09 -5.77
CA VAL A 58 4.97 7.20 -7.09
C VAL A 58 5.42 8.52 -7.70
N SER A 59 5.90 8.50 -8.93
CA SER A 59 6.28 9.69 -9.68
C SER A 59 5.46 9.76 -10.97
N ALA A 60 4.77 10.88 -11.16
CA ALA A 60 4.05 11.18 -12.39
C ALA A 60 4.64 12.44 -13.04
N GLU A 61 5.13 12.28 -14.27
CA GLU A 61 5.63 13.36 -15.12
C GLU A 61 4.50 14.10 -15.86
#